data_AF-A0A963JMN2-F1
#
_entry.id   AF-A0A963JMN2-F1
#
_cell.length_a   1.000
_cell.length_b   1.000
_cell.length_c   1.000
_cell.angle_alpha   90.00
_cell.angle_beta   90.00
_cell.angle_gamma   90.00
#
_symmetry.space_group_name_H-M   'P 1'
#
loop_
_entity.id
_entity.type
_entity.pdbx_description
1 polymer ?
#
loop_
_entity_poly.entity_id
_entity_poly.type
_entity_poly.pdbx_seq_one_letter_code
_entity_poly.pdbx_strand_id
1 'polypeptide(L)'
;MSNTKFNITQFNRFESILANVRKPYRVVREMFFSAIETMKGSLRFGNYWYWIEGSNLTDDIDIDSMVYPYRYDILIRKQFLEMYGKNRARYAENFDALMEDACNSDYYTWFTVIVVPRYNPELQNDQIKLMEAFAERVRASAELYDKVKAYGFNKTYPINPYTAEIIEQPENGSVMPAKFFMGDGCHRLACLMSMGYKKIPKEFVRVRSYGKYQPYNNTSILASFIDDANTWQKQMIVNNDNNKN
;
A
#
# COMPACT_ATOMS: atom_id res chain seq x y z
N MET A 1 0.37 -20.99 41.20
CA MET A 1 0.99 -19.66 41.44
C MET A 1 2.47 -19.75 41.08
N SER A 2 2.88 -19.16 39.95
CA SER A 2 4.25 -18.69 39.73
C SER A 2 4.25 -17.64 38.62
N ASN A 3 4.50 -16.38 39.02
CA ASN A 3 4.70 -15.23 38.16
C ASN A 3 6.07 -15.30 37.48
N THR A 4 6.12 -15.08 36.17
CA THR A 4 7.38 -14.75 35.48
C THR A 4 7.22 -13.37 34.85
N LYS A 5 7.86 -12.37 35.47
CA LYS A 5 7.96 -10.99 34.98
C LYS A 5 9.06 -10.91 33.91
N PHE A 6 8.72 -10.40 32.72
CA PHE A 6 9.68 -10.04 31.70
C PHE A 6 10.25 -8.63 31.98
N ASN A 7 11.57 -8.48 31.91
CA ASN A 7 12.29 -7.28 32.37
C ASN A 7 12.81 -6.48 31.17
N ILE A 8 12.44 -5.19 31.08
CA ILE A 8 12.55 -4.29 29.90
C ILE A 8 13.97 -3.73 29.67
N THR A 9 14.97 -4.12 30.45
CA THR A 9 16.27 -3.43 30.49
C THR A 9 17.29 -3.88 29.44
N GLN A 10 16.99 -4.87 28.57
CA GLN A 10 17.94 -5.34 27.55
C GLN A 10 17.82 -4.67 26.17
N PHE A 11 16.80 -3.84 25.93
CA PHE A 11 16.56 -3.26 24.60
C PHE A 11 17.47 -2.07 24.25
N ASN A 12 18.05 -1.37 25.24
CA ASN A 12 18.71 -0.08 25.02
C ASN A 12 20.22 -0.12 24.69
N ARG A 13 20.80 -1.28 24.34
CA ARG A 13 22.26 -1.40 24.08
C ARG A 13 22.65 -1.60 22.61
N PHE A 14 21.69 -1.74 21.69
CA PHE A 14 21.96 -2.04 20.27
C PHE A 14 22.07 -0.82 19.35
N GLU A 15 21.58 0.35 19.74
CA GLU A 15 21.51 1.55 18.88
C GLU A 15 22.85 2.29 18.70
N SER A 16 23.89 2.02 19.50
CA SER A 16 25.12 2.83 19.49
C SER A 16 26.23 2.39 18.52
N ILE A 17 26.10 1.24 17.85
CA ILE A 17 27.18 0.65 17.04
C ILE A 17 27.02 0.90 15.52
N LEU A 18 25.84 1.32 15.05
CA LEU A 18 25.57 1.46 13.60
C LEU A 18 25.83 2.87 13.02
N ALA A 19 26.25 3.84 13.83
CA ALA A 19 26.28 5.24 13.42
C ALA A 19 27.55 5.72 12.68
N ASN A 20 28.62 4.92 12.56
CA ASN A 20 29.95 5.49 12.25
C ASN A 20 30.72 4.99 11.02
N VAL A 21 30.08 4.31 10.06
CA VAL A 21 30.78 3.92 8.82
C VAL A 21 29.87 4.10 7.61
N ARG A 22 29.99 5.22 6.86
CA ARG A 22 29.57 5.37 5.43
C ARG A 22 29.63 6.83 4.93
N LYS A 23 30.81 7.41 4.70
CA LYS A 23 30.97 8.67 3.94
C LYS A 23 32.35 8.69 3.25
N PRO A 24 32.56 8.05 2.08
CA PRO A 24 32.79 8.86 0.87
C PRO A 24 32.42 8.24 -0.50
N TYR A 25 31.73 7.09 -0.60
CA TYR A 25 31.52 6.36 -1.88
C TYR A 25 30.42 6.88 -2.82
N ARG A 26 29.77 8.02 -2.53
CA ARG A 26 28.50 8.39 -3.19
C ARG A 26 28.64 9.14 -4.52
N VAL A 27 29.65 10.01 -4.66
CA VAL A 27 29.72 10.96 -5.78
C VAL A 27 30.25 10.33 -7.08
N VAL A 28 31.24 9.43 -7.01
CA VAL A 28 31.80 8.73 -8.19
C VAL A 28 30.81 7.69 -8.76
N ARG A 29 29.93 7.16 -7.91
CA ARG A 29 28.89 6.20 -8.30
C ARG A 29 27.79 6.88 -9.13
N GLU A 30 27.33 8.07 -8.75
CA GLU A 30 26.22 8.73 -9.45
C GLU A 30 26.55 9.11 -10.91
N MET A 31 27.80 9.49 -11.21
CA MET A 31 28.23 9.78 -12.58
C MET A 31 28.37 8.52 -13.46
N PHE A 32 28.86 7.41 -12.90
CA PHE A 32 29.02 6.16 -13.65
C PHE A 32 27.66 5.48 -13.93
N PHE A 33 26.69 5.61 -13.03
CA PHE A 33 25.34 5.09 -13.23
C PHE A 33 24.53 5.89 -14.26
N SER A 34 24.72 7.21 -14.35
CA SER A 34 24.04 8.04 -15.35
C SER A 34 24.45 7.68 -16.79
N ALA A 35 25.75 7.50 -17.06
CA ALA A 35 26.22 7.10 -18.39
C ALA A 35 25.80 5.67 -18.77
N ILE A 36 25.72 4.75 -17.80
CA ILE A 36 25.23 3.39 -18.01
C ILE A 36 23.72 3.35 -18.26
N GLU A 37 22.91 4.19 -17.60
CA GLU A 37 21.47 4.26 -17.84
C GLU A 37 21.15 4.77 -19.26
N THR A 38 21.89 5.78 -19.75
CA THR A 38 21.75 6.29 -21.13
C THR A 38 22.14 5.26 -22.18
N MET A 39 23.25 4.53 -21.99
CA MET A 39 23.67 3.48 -22.94
C MET A 39 22.80 2.23 -22.90
N LYS A 40 22.24 1.88 -21.74
CA LYS A 40 21.30 0.78 -21.66
C LYS A 40 19.98 1.12 -22.38
N GLY A 41 19.63 2.38 -22.63
CA GLY A 41 18.40 2.75 -23.36
C GLY A 41 18.35 2.25 -24.82
N SER A 42 19.49 1.96 -25.45
CA SER A 42 19.56 1.62 -26.88
C SER A 42 19.67 0.12 -27.19
N LEU A 43 19.70 -0.75 -26.18
CA LEU A 43 19.89 -2.20 -26.33
C LEU A 43 19.15 -2.96 -25.22
N ARG A 44 17.84 -3.28 -25.34
CA ARG A 44 17.15 -4.04 -24.27
C ARG A 44 16.21 -5.14 -24.77
N PHE A 45 16.72 -6.37 -24.73
CA PHE A 45 15.93 -7.59 -24.53
C PHE A 45 15.61 -7.72 -23.02
N GLY A 46 14.33 -7.73 -22.61
CA GLY A 46 13.88 -8.00 -21.23
C GLY A 46 12.98 -6.92 -20.57
N ASN A 47 12.27 -7.28 -19.49
CA ASN A 47 11.31 -6.42 -18.79
C ASN A 47 12.01 -5.38 -17.89
N TYR A 48 12.42 -4.24 -18.46
CA TYR A 48 13.09 -3.15 -17.73
C TYR A 48 12.11 -2.22 -17.03
N TRP A 49 12.62 -1.40 -16.10
CA TRP A 49 11.86 -0.33 -15.47
C TRP A 49 12.73 0.88 -15.09
N TYR A 50 12.10 2.04 -14.96
CA TYR A 50 12.72 3.29 -14.48
C TYR A 50 11.74 4.10 -13.62
N TRP A 51 12.25 5.10 -12.89
CA TRP A 51 11.44 6.00 -12.06
C TRP A 51 11.02 7.25 -12.83
N ILE A 52 9.77 7.66 -12.64
CA ILE A 52 9.24 8.97 -13.04
C ILE A 52 8.91 9.71 -11.74
N GLU A 53 9.63 10.81 -11.50
CA GLU A 53 9.35 11.67 -10.36
C GLU A 53 8.00 12.38 -10.53
N GLY A 54 7.26 12.55 -9.43
CA GLY A 54 5.95 13.19 -9.46
C GLY A 54 5.94 14.60 -10.08
N SER A 55 7.04 15.34 -9.96
CA SER A 55 7.21 16.66 -10.60
C SER A 55 7.13 16.62 -12.14
N ASN A 56 7.40 15.45 -12.73
CA ASN A 56 7.37 15.25 -14.18
C ASN A 56 6.00 14.80 -14.68
N LEU A 57 5.02 14.61 -13.78
CA LEU A 57 3.64 14.38 -14.14
C LEU A 57 2.95 15.72 -14.46
N THR A 58 2.12 15.72 -15.49
CA THR A 58 1.30 16.88 -15.86
C THR A 58 0.26 17.15 -14.78
N ASP A 59 -0.45 16.10 -14.38
CA ASP A 59 -1.63 16.16 -13.53
C ASP A 59 -1.52 15.23 -12.32
N ASP A 60 -2.36 15.49 -11.33
CA ASP A 60 -2.63 14.56 -10.23
C ASP A 60 -3.25 13.26 -10.75
N ILE A 61 -3.02 12.16 -10.03
CA ILE A 61 -3.48 10.84 -10.46
C ILE A 61 -4.87 10.56 -9.88
N ASP A 62 -5.83 10.28 -10.74
CA ASP A 62 -7.17 9.85 -10.34
C ASP A 62 -7.12 8.55 -9.54
N ILE A 63 -7.67 8.56 -8.32
CA ILE A 63 -7.58 7.41 -7.40
C ILE A 63 -8.47 6.26 -7.88
N ASP A 64 -9.67 6.56 -8.34
CA ASP A 64 -10.65 5.53 -8.70
C ASP A 64 -10.11 4.68 -9.86
N SER A 65 -9.42 5.29 -10.82
CA SER A 65 -8.73 4.59 -11.92
C SER A 65 -7.64 3.61 -11.47
N MET A 66 -6.97 3.86 -10.34
CA MET A 66 -5.94 2.97 -9.80
C MET A 66 -6.52 1.82 -8.97
N VAL A 67 -7.74 1.99 -8.46
CA VAL A 67 -8.38 1.05 -7.54
C VAL A 67 -9.32 0.10 -8.28
N TYR A 68 -10.16 0.64 -9.16
CA TYR A 68 -11.14 -0.12 -9.93
C TYR A 68 -10.52 -0.69 -11.22
N PRO A 69 -10.86 -1.92 -11.64
CA PRO A 69 -11.72 -2.89 -10.96
C PRO A 69 -10.97 -3.86 -10.03
N TYR A 70 -9.65 -3.77 -9.92
CA TYR A 70 -8.82 -4.90 -9.50
C TYR A 70 -8.22 -4.85 -8.11
N ARG A 71 -8.39 -3.74 -7.39
CA ARG A 71 -7.74 -3.50 -6.11
C ARG A 71 -8.74 -3.25 -4.99
N TYR A 72 -9.76 -4.10 -4.89
CA TYR A 72 -10.72 -4.07 -3.77
C TYR A 72 -10.04 -4.12 -2.39
N ASP A 73 -8.84 -4.71 -2.32
CA ASP A 73 -8.02 -4.68 -1.11
C ASP A 73 -7.70 -3.27 -0.60
N ILE A 74 -7.68 -2.25 -1.46
CA ILE A 74 -7.49 -0.84 -1.05
C ILE A 74 -8.76 -0.29 -0.41
N LEU A 75 -9.93 -0.69 -0.90
CA LEU A 75 -11.23 -0.28 -0.34
C LEU A 75 -11.44 -0.88 1.05
N ILE A 76 -11.04 -2.13 1.26
CA ILE A 76 -11.06 -2.76 2.60
C ILE A 76 -10.16 -1.99 3.57
N ARG A 77 -8.93 -1.67 3.14
CA ARG A 77 -8.01 -0.85 3.96
C ARG A 77 -8.61 0.51 4.28
N LYS A 78 -9.28 1.15 3.32
CA LYS A 78 -9.98 2.43 3.51
C LYS A 78 -11.07 2.30 4.57
N GLN A 79 -11.94 1.30 4.46
CA GLN A 79 -13.02 1.06 5.43
C GLN A 79 -12.47 0.87 6.85
N PHE A 80 -11.40 0.07 7.00
CA PHE A 80 -10.72 -0.09 8.27
C PHE A 80 -10.23 1.25 8.84
N LEU A 81 -9.60 2.09 8.02
CA LEU A 81 -9.12 3.41 8.43
C LEU A 81 -10.27 4.39 8.74
N GLU A 82 -11.41 4.27 8.05
CA GLU A 82 -12.62 5.04 8.36
C GLU A 82 -13.24 4.62 9.69
N MET A 83 -13.31 3.30 9.96
CA MET A 83 -13.72 2.76 11.26
C MET A 83 -12.79 3.25 12.38
N TYR A 84 -11.47 3.14 12.18
CA TYR A 84 -10.47 3.67 13.10
C TYR A 84 -10.68 5.16 13.38
N GLY A 85 -10.80 5.98 12.33
CA GLY A 85 -10.99 7.42 12.45
C GLY A 85 -12.27 7.81 13.20
N LYS A 86 -13.39 7.11 12.98
CA LYS A 86 -14.68 7.37 13.64
C LYS A 86 -14.63 7.09 15.15
N ASN A 87 -13.89 6.06 15.56
CA ASN A 87 -13.82 5.59 16.95
C ASN A 87 -12.45 5.88 17.60
N ARG A 88 -11.66 6.81 17.03
CA ARG A 88 -10.26 7.04 17.40
C ARG A 88 -10.03 7.26 18.89
N ALA A 89 -10.91 8.01 19.56
CA ALA A 89 -10.80 8.27 21.00
C ALA A 89 -10.89 6.98 21.83
N ARG A 90 -11.85 6.09 21.49
CA ARG A 90 -11.99 4.76 22.14
C ARG A 90 -10.74 3.92 21.96
N TYR A 91 -10.16 3.92 20.75
CA TYR A 91 -9.00 3.08 20.44
C TYR A 91 -7.67 3.61 20.97
N ALA A 92 -7.55 4.92 21.23
CA ALA A 92 -6.36 5.50 21.83
C ALA A 92 -6.11 4.98 23.25
N GLU A 93 -7.16 4.67 23.99
CA GLU A 93 -7.09 4.20 25.37
C GLU A 93 -7.20 2.67 25.48
N ASN A 94 -7.73 2.01 24.46
CA ASN A 94 -8.00 0.57 24.46
C ASN A 94 -7.67 -0.06 23.10
N PHE A 95 -6.44 -0.57 22.98
CA PHE A 95 -6.02 -1.30 21.78
C PHE A 95 -6.75 -2.63 21.59
N ASP A 96 -7.16 -3.30 22.66
CA ASP A 96 -7.87 -4.58 22.58
C ASP A 96 -9.23 -4.41 21.89
N ALA A 97 -9.92 -3.29 22.16
CA ALA A 97 -11.14 -2.93 21.45
C ALA A 97 -10.91 -2.68 19.96
N LEU A 98 -9.78 -2.08 19.58
CA LEU A 98 -9.41 -1.92 18.16
C LEU A 98 -9.13 -3.28 17.52
N MET A 99 -8.44 -4.18 18.23
CA MET A 99 -8.17 -5.53 17.73
C MET A 99 -9.45 -6.34 17.54
N GLU A 100 -10.37 -6.29 18.48
CA GLU A 100 -11.68 -6.95 18.36
C GLU A 100 -12.43 -6.46 17.12
N ASP A 101 -12.57 -5.14 16.95
CA ASP A 101 -13.25 -4.56 15.78
C ASP A 101 -12.51 -4.90 14.48
N ALA A 102 -11.17 -4.93 14.48
CA ALA A 102 -10.37 -5.30 13.32
C ALA A 102 -10.56 -6.78 12.92
N CYS A 103 -10.59 -7.69 13.89
CA CYS A 103 -10.83 -9.13 13.68
C CYS A 103 -12.22 -9.40 13.10
N ASN A 104 -13.21 -8.59 13.47
CA ASN A 104 -14.59 -8.70 13.00
C ASN A 104 -14.85 -7.95 11.68
N SER A 105 -13.81 -7.50 10.98
CA SER A 105 -13.92 -6.73 9.73
C SER A 105 -13.29 -7.45 8.55
N ASP A 106 -13.66 -7.05 7.33
CA ASP A 106 -13.03 -7.52 6.08
C ASP A 106 -11.51 -7.30 6.04
N TYR A 107 -10.98 -6.42 6.90
CA TYR A 107 -9.55 -6.17 7.01
C TYR A 107 -8.78 -7.39 7.51
N TYR A 108 -9.36 -8.17 8.42
CA TYR A 108 -8.78 -9.43 8.86
C TYR A 108 -8.83 -10.47 7.74
N THR A 109 -9.96 -10.58 7.03
CA THR A 109 -10.10 -11.41 5.84
C THR A 109 -9.07 -11.07 4.77
N TRP A 110 -8.88 -9.79 4.46
CA TRP A 110 -7.84 -9.34 3.54
C TRP A 110 -6.44 -9.76 4.00
N PHE A 111 -6.13 -9.61 5.29
CA PHE A 111 -4.84 -9.98 5.82
C PHE A 111 -4.58 -11.49 5.67
N THR A 112 -5.55 -12.33 6.04
CA THR A 112 -5.40 -13.79 6.02
C THR A 112 -5.50 -14.39 4.63
N VAL A 113 -6.28 -13.81 3.72
CA VAL A 113 -6.50 -14.33 2.36
C VAL A 113 -5.49 -13.78 1.35
N ILE A 114 -5.04 -12.53 1.51
CA ILE A 114 -4.14 -11.88 0.55
C ILE A 114 -2.72 -11.74 1.08
N VAL A 115 -2.54 -11.23 2.31
CA VAL A 115 -1.20 -10.91 2.81
C VAL A 115 -0.45 -12.17 3.22
N VAL A 116 -1.06 -12.98 4.08
CA VAL A 116 -0.43 -14.18 4.64
C VAL A 116 0.01 -15.16 3.54
N PRO A 117 -0.85 -15.60 2.60
CA PRO A 117 -0.45 -16.62 1.62
C PRO A 117 0.61 -16.12 0.64
N ARG A 118 0.65 -14.80 0.39
CA ARG A 118 1.55 -14.20 -0.60
C ARG A 118 2.91 -13.83 -0.03
N TYR A 119 2.95 -13.36 1.22
CA TYR A 119 4.15 -12.74 1.78
C TYR A 119 4.69 -13.44 3.02
N ASN A 120 3.85 -14.13 3.80
CA ASN A 120 4.24 -14.81 5.04
C ASN A 120 3.52 -16.18 5.17
N PRO A 121 3.67 -17.08 4.18
CA PRO A 121 2.91 -18.33 4.13
C PRO A 121 3.14 -19.23 5.36
N GLU A 122 4.28 -19.09 6.03
CA GLU A 122 4.60 -19.80 7.26
C GLU A 122 3.66 -19.49 8.43
N LEU A 123 2.97 -18.35 8.41
CA LEU A 123 2.01 -17.97 9.46
C LEU A 123 0.72 -18.79 9.43
N GLN A 124 0.40 -19.47 8.32
CA GLN A 124 -0.88 -20.19 8.16
C GLN A 124 -1.08 -21.33 9.17
N ASN A 125 0.01 -21.88 9.67
CA ASN A 125 -0.02 -23.03 10.58
C ASN A 125 0.26 -22.64 12.05
N ASP A 126 0.40 -21.35 12.34
CA ASP A 126 0.72 -20.85 13.68
C ASP A 126 -0.21 -19.67 14.04
N GLN A 127 -1.32 -20.01 14.68
CA GLN A 127 -2.36 -19.04 15.03
C GLN A 127 -1.84 -17.93 15.94
N ILE A 128 -0.89 -18.23 16.83
CA ILE A 128 -0.33 -17.23 17.76
C ILE A 128 0.47 -16.21 16.95
N LYS A 129 1.41 -16.66 16.11
CA LYS A 129 2.21 -15.75 15.27
C LYS A 129 1.37 -14.99 14.26
N LEU A 130 0.33 -15.62 13.72
CA LEU A 130 -0.62 -14.96 12.82
C LEU A 130 -1.30 -13.77 13.51
N MET A 131 -1.78 -13.97 14.75
CA MET A 131 -2.43 -12.92 15.53
C MET A 131 -1.45 -11.81 15.95
N GLU A 132 -0.20 -12.16 16.29
CA GLU A 132 0.85 -11.18 16.58
C GLU A 132 1.14 -10.30 15.35
N ALA A 133 1.35 -10.92 14.18
CA ALA A 133 1.59 -10.20 12.93
C ALA A 133 0.39 -9.34 12.50
N PHE A 134 -0.84 -9.83 12.74
CA PHE A 134 -2.04 -9.03 12.50
C PHE A 134 -2.11 -7.83 13.45
N ALA A 135 -1.80 -8.01 14.74
CA ALA A 135 -1.78 -6.91 15.70
C ALA A 135 -0.75 -5.84 15.33
N GLU A 136 0.45 -6.23 14.89
CA GLU A 136 1.44 -5.30 14.36
C GLU A 136 0.92 -4.54 13.13
N ARG A 137 0.23 -5.23 12.22
CA ARG A 137 -0.38 -4.60 11.04
C ARG A 137 -1.47 -3.60 11.43
N VAL A 138 -2.31 -3.91 12.41
CA VAL A 138 -3.36 -3.02 12.93
C VAL A 138 -2.74 -1.76 13.55
N ARG A 139 -1.72 -1.93 14.41
CA ARG A 139 -0.98 -0.80 15.00
C ARG A 139 -0.36 0.11 13.94
N ALA A 140 0.35 -0.47 12.97
CA ALA A 140 1.01 0.29 11.93
C ALA A 140 0.02 1.10 11.07
N SER A 141 -1.16 0.54 10.81
CA SER A 141 -2.22 1.25 10.06
C SER A 141 -2.86 2.38 10.86
N ALA A 142 -3.13 2.17 12.15
CA ALA A 142 -3.62 3.20 13.06
C ALA A 142 -2.60 4.35 13.20
N GLU A 143 -1.32 4.00 13.40
CA GLU A 143 -0.23 4.97 13.51
C GLU A 143 -0.05 5.77 12.21
N LEU A 144 -0.19 5.12 11.04
CA LEU A 144 -0.18 5.80 9.76
C LEU A 144 -1.32 6.84 9.68
N TYR A 145 -2.54 6.45 10.05
CA TYR A 145 -3.69 7.36 10.06
C TYR A 145 -3.40 8.58 10.92
N ASP A 146 -2.94 8.35 12.15
CA ASP A 146 -2.64 9.40 13.12
C ASP A 146 -1.55 10.35 12.63
N LYS A 147 -0.46 9.81 12.09
CA LYS A 147 0.63 10.62 11.52
C LYS A 147 0.15 11.47 10.37
N VAL A 148 -0.61 10.91 9.43
CA VAL A 148 -1.13 11.66 8.29
C VAL A 148 -2.14 12.71 8.75
N LYS A 149 -3.00 12.39 9.72
CA LYS A 149 -4.00 13.32 10.26
C LYS A 149 -3.34 14.50 10.98
N ALA A 150 -2.29 14.24 11.76
CA ALA A 150 -1.61 15.26 12.56
C ALA A 150 -0.62 16.10 11.75
N TYR A 151 0.14 15.49 10.83
CA TYR A 151 1.30 16.12 10.19
C TYR A 151 1.18 16.21 8.66
N GLY A 152 0.09 15.72 8.08
CA GLY A 152 -0.07 15.60 6.63
C GLY A 152 0.72 14.42 6.04
N PHE A 153 0.66 14.29 4.72
CA PHE A 153 1.32 13.19 4.01
C PHE A 153 2.86 13.33 4.04
N ASN A 154 3.55 12.27 4.47
CA ASN A 154 5.02 12.25 4.48
C ASN A 154 5.59 11.89 3.10
N LYS A 155 6.04 12.91 2.36
CA LYS A 155 6.61 12.78 1.01
C LYS A 155 7.90 11.97 0.93
N THR A 156 8.58 11.72 2.06
CA THR A 156 9.76 10.82 2.11
C THR A 156 9.39 9.38 1.77
N TYR A 157 8.13 9.01 2.01
CA TYR A 157 7.57 7.71 1.67
C TYR A 157 6.47 7.90 0.63
N PRO A 158 6.81 8.07 -0.66
CA PRO A 158 5.84 8.32 -1.71
C PRO A 158 4.98 7.08 -2.00
N ILE A 159 3.77 7.31 -2.50
CA ILE A 159 2.96 6.27 -3.14
C ILE A 159 3.63 5.94 -4.47
N ASN A 160 3.75 4.65 -4.79
CA ASN A 160 4.43 4.17 -5.98
C ASN A 160 3.43 3.47 -6.92
N PRO A 161 2.69 4.22 -7.75
CA PRO A 161 1.94 3.65 -8.85
C PRO A 161 2.89 3.06 -9.89
N TYR A 162 2.41 2.06 -10.60
CA TYR A 162 3.07 1.43 -11.72
C TYR A 162 2.42 1.87 -13.03
N THR A 163 3.21 1.99 -14.08
CA THR A 163 2.76 2.18 -15.46
C THR A 163 3.66 1.39 -16.38
N ALA A 164 3.31 1.25 -17.66
CA ALA A 164 4.19 0.62 -18.63
C ALA A 164 3.93 1.10 -20.05
N GLU A 165 4.90 0.85 -20.93
CA GLU A 165 4.75 1.02 -22.38
C GLU A 165 3.71 0.03 -22.94
N ILE A 166 3.69 -1.20 -22.40
CA ILE A 166 2.71 -2.24 -22.74
C ILE A 166 2.01 -2.69 -21.46
N ILE A 167 0.72 -2.39 -21.36
CA ILE A 167 -0.16 -2.93 -20.31
C ILE A 167 -0.79 -4.21 -20.84
N GLU A 168 -0.46 -5.33 -20.22
CA GLU A 168 -1.00 -6.63 -20.56
C GLU A 168 -2.44 -6.74 -20.06
N GLN A 169 -3.32 -7.31 -20.90
CA GLN A 169 -4.70 -7.52 -20.52
C GLN A 169 -4.76 -8.53 -19.36
N PRO A 170 -5.64 -8.30 -18.38
CA PRO A 170 -5.93 -9.27 -17.34
C PRO A 170 -6.47 -10.56 -17.98
N GLU A 171 -6.22 -11.71 -17.36
CA GLU A 171 -6.62 -13.03 -17.89
C GLU A 171 -8.13 -13.14 -18.17
N ASN A 172 -8.94 -12.35 -17.47
CA ASN A 172 -10.40 -12.31 -17.66
C ASN A 172 -10.86 -11.37 -18.79
N GLY A 173 -9.93 -10.79 -19.56
CA GLY A 173 -10.21 -9.99 -20.75
C GLY A 173 -10.88 -8.64 -20.50
N SER A 174 -10.99 -8.16 -19.26
CA SER A 174 -11.62 -6.86 -19.01
C SER A 174 -10.69 -5.71 -19.41
N VAL A 175 -11.25 -4.71 -20.10
CA VAL A 175 -10.49 -3.53 -20.54
C VAL A 175 -10.15 -2.64 -19.34
N MET A 176 -8.87 -2.32 -19.19
CA MET A 176 -8.40 -1.33 -18.22
C MET A 176 -8.09 0.00 -18.92
N PRO A 177 -8.93 1.03 -18.76
CA PRO A 177 -8.61 2.37 -19.27
C PRO A 177 -7.55 3.10 -18.43
N ALA A 178 -7.11 2.51 -17.32
CA ALA A 178 -6.20 3.15 -16.38
C ALA A 178 -4.76 3.24 -16.92
N LYS A 179 -4.16 4.43 -16.77
CA LYS A 179 -2.75 4.68 -17.11
C LYS A 179 -1.79 4.26 -15.99
N PHE A 180 -2.26 4.35 -14.75
CA PHE A 180 -1.50 4.04 -13.55
C PHE A 180 -2.21 2.96 -12.76
N PHE A 181 -1.43 2.05 -12.19
CA PHE A 181 -1.91 0.92 -11.42
C PHE A 181 -1.28 0.95 -10.04
N MET A 182 -2.03 0.61 -9.01
CA MET A 182 -1.48 0.66 -7.67
C MET A 182 -0.36 -0.39 -7.48
N GLY A 183 0.83 0.06 -7.10
CA GLY A 183 1.99 -0.78 -6.77
C GLY A 183 2.26 -0.83 -5.25
N ASP A 184 3.11 0.06 -4.75
CA ASP A 184 3.46 0.19 -3.33
C ASP A 184 2.83 1.46 -2.69
N GLY A 185 2.46 1.37 -1.42
CA GLY A 185 1.78 2.46 -0.70
C GLY A 185 0.26 2.33 -0.65
N CYS A 186 -0.27 1.11 -0.73
CA CYS A 186 -1.71 0.87 -0.72
C CYS A 186 -2.41 1.35 0.57
N HIS A 187 -1.79 1.20 1.75
CA HIS A 187 -2.33 1.78 3.00
C HIS A 187 -2.26 3.31 3.03
N ARG A 188 -1.20 3.89 2.45
CA ARG A 188 -1.02 5.34 2.30
C ARG A 188 -2.12 5.92 1.41
N LEU A 189 -2.39 5.27 0.28
CA LEU A 189 -3.52 5.62 -0.60
C LEU A 189 -4.86 5.48 0.13
N ALA A 190 -5.12 4.35 0.78
CA ALA A 190 -6.35 4.11 1.53
C ALA A 190 -6.58 5.17 2.62
N CYS A 191 -5.50 5.65 3.26
CA CYS A 191 -5.55 6.73 4.24
C CYS A 191 -5.93 8.07 3.62
N LEU A 192 -5.36 8.43 2.46
CA LEU A 192 -5.79 9.64 1.73
C LEU A 192 -7.27 9.53 1.31
N MET A 193 -7.70 8.35 0.84
CA MET A 193 -9.10 8.11 0.48
C MET A 193 -10.05 8.26 1.67
N SER A 194 -9.70 7.75 2.85
CA SER A 194 -10.52 7.90 4.05
C SER A 194 -10.58 9.35 4.55
N MET A 195 -9.65 10.20 4.12
CA MET A 195 -9.65 11.64 4.34
C MET A 195 -10.35 12.43 3.22
N GLY A 196 -10.95 11.75 2.24
CA GLY A 196 -11.76 12.37 1.18
C GLY A 196 -11.02 12.72 -0.11
N TYR A 197 -9.75 12.35 -0.27
CA TYR A 197 -9.03 12.58 -1.52
C TYR A 197 -9.63 11.77 -2.66
N LYS A 198 -9.80 12.43 -3.82
CA LYS A 198 -10.25 11.82 -5.08
C LYS A 198 -9.13 11.68 -6.11
N LYS A 199 -8.12 12.54 -6.01
CA LYS A 199 -6.88 12.46 -6.77
C LYS A 199 -5.70 12.44 -5.81
N ILE A 200 -4.61 11.76 -6.19
CA ILE A 200 -3.35 11.82 -5.47
C ILE A 200 -2.55 13.01 -6.02
N PRO A 201 -2.21 14.01 -5.18
CA PRO A 201 -1.31 15.07 -5.56
C PRO A 201 -0.01 14.49 -6.12
N LYS A 202 0.46 15.01 -7.25
CA LYS A 202 1.65 14.47 -7.92
C LYS A 202 2.91 14.51 -7.04
N GLU A 203 2.99 15.44 -6.09
CA GLU A 203 4.09 15.50 -5.12
C GLU A 203 4.09 14.37 -4.08
N PHE A 204 3.01 13.56 -3.99
CA PHE A 204 2.94 12.40 -3.11
C PHE A 204 3.36 11.11 -3.81
N VAL A 205 3.63 11.16 -5.12
CA VAL A 205 3.90 9.96 -5.91
C VAL A 205 5.31 9.91 -6.49
N ARG A 206 5.76 8.68 -6.70
CA ARG A 206 6.91 8.35 -7.53
C ARG A 206 6.54 7.14 -8.38
N VAL A 207 6.37 7.34 -9.68
CA VAL A 207 5.84 6.30 -10.56
C VAL A 207 6.96 5.38 -11.02
N ARG A 208 6.71 4.07 -11.00
CA ARG A 208 7.60 3.07 -11.61
C ARG A 208 7.07 2.70 -12.98
N SER A 209 7.83 3.03 -14.03
CA SER A 209 7.48 2.71 -15.42
C SER A 209 8.19 1.46 -15.88
N TYR A 210 7.45 0.47 -16.38
CA TYR A 210 7.96 -0.79 -16.89
C TYR A 210 7.91 -0.83 -18.43
N GLY A 211 8.66 -1.75 -19.05
CA GLY A 211 8.45 -2.08 -20.46
C GLY A 211 7.12 -2.82 -20.66
N LYS A 212 6.87 -3.86 -19.85
CA LYS A 212 5.61 -4.62 -19.82
C LYS A 212 5.10 -4.77 -18.39
N TYR A 213 3.79 -4.60 -18.19
CA TYR A 213 3.17 -4.76 -16.88
C TYR A 213 1.78 -5.40 -16.97
N GLN A 214 1.56 -6.43 -16.15
CA GLN A 214 0.25 -7.02 -15.91
C GLN A 214 -0.25 -6.60 -14.52
N PRO A 215 -1.37 -5.86 -14.43
CA PRO A 215 -1.93 -5.44 -13.15
C PRO A 215 -2.44 -6.60 -12.29
N TYR A 216 -2.25 -6.47 -10.97
CA TYR A 216 -2.75 -7.45 -10.00
C TYR A 216 -4.27 -7.40 -9.86
N ASN A 217 -4.92 -8.55 -9.96
CA ASN A 217 -6.34 -8.73 -9.67
C ASN A 217 -6.54 -9.36 -8.28
N ASN A 218 -6.58 -8.53 -7.23
CA ASN A 218 -6.97 -8.98 -5.90
C ASN A 218 -8.49 -9.03 -5.73
N THR A 219 -9.24 -8.32 -6.58
CA THR A 219 -10.71 -8.31 -6.55
C THR A 219 -11.30 -9.69 -6.77
N SER A 220 -10.84 -10.45 -7.75
CA SER A 220 -11.35 -11.81 -7.99
C SER A 220 -11.17 -12.72 -6.79
N ILE A 221 -10.03 -12.61 -6.10
CA ILE A 221 -9.74 -13.38 -4.89
C ILE A 221 -10.66 -12.95 -3.75
N LEU A 222 -10.81 -11.65 -3.52
CA LEU A 222 -11.59 -11.12 -2.39
C LEU A 222 -13.10 -11.22 -2.58
N ALA A 223 -13.59 -11.21 -3.83
CA ALA A 223 -15.02 -11.25 -4.13
C ALA A 223 -15.72 -12.52 -3.61
N SER A 224 -14.99 -13.62 -3.40
CA SER A 224 -15.54 -14.84 -2.81
C SER A 224 -15.60 -14.82 -1.27
N PHE A 225 -15.04 -13.79 -0.63
CA PHE A 225 -14.96 -13.68 0.83
C PHE A 225 -15.67 -12.44 1.39
N ILE A 226 -16.27 -11.62 0.52
CA ILE A 226 -16.90 -10.35 0.91
C ILE A 226 -18.30 -10.29 0.30
N ASP A 227 -19.31 -10.35 1.17
CA ASP A 227 -20.73 -10.43 0.79
C ASP A 227 -21.20 -9.23 -0.05
N ASP A 228 -20.53 -8.08 0.08
CA ASP A 228 -20.95 -6.81 -0.52
C ASP A 228 -20.12 -6.40 -1.75
N ALA A 229 -19.38 -7.32 -2.38
CA ALA A 229 -18.55 -7.04 -3.57
C ALA A 229 -19.32 -6.34 -4.71
N ASN A 230 -20.61 -6.62 -4.83
CA ASN A 230 -21.52 -6.00 -5.80
C ASN A 230 -21.84 -4.53 -5.47
N THR A 231 -21.84 -4.14 -4.20
CA THR A 231 -22.10 -2.75 -3.79
C THR A 231 -20.89 -1.87 -4.06
N TRP A 232 -19.67 -2.38 -3.88
CA TRP A 232 -18.44 -1.67 -4.25
C TRP A 232 -18.35 -1.43 -5.77
N GLN A 233 -18.75 -2.44 -6.55
CA GLN A 233 -18.86 -2.35 -8.01
C GLN A 233 -19.87 -1.27 -8.41
N LYS A 234 -21.07 -1.29 -7.82
CA LYS A 234 -22.13 -0.29 -8.10
C LYS A 234 -21.72 1.12 -7.69
N GLN A 235 -21.11 1.31 -6.52
CA GLN A 235 -20.64 2.62 -6.06
C GLN A 235 -19.57 3.22 -6.98
N MET A 236 -18.66 2.40 -7.50
CA MET A 236 -17.61 2.83 -8.43
C MET A 236 -18.14 3.11 -9.84
N ILE A 237 -19.10 2.31 -10.33
CA ILE A 237 -19.76 2.55 -11.62
C ILE A 237 -20.54 3.87 -11.60
N VAL A 238 -21.34 4.11 -10.55
CA VAL A 238 -22.09 5.37 -10.40
C VAL A 238 -21.17 6.59 -10.34
N ASN A 239 -20.03 6.50 -9.66
CA ASN A 239 -19.06 7.60 -9.61
C ASN A 239 -18.38 7.87 -10.96
N ASN A 240 -18.10 6.82 -11.74
CA ASN A 240 -17.48 6.96 -13.05
C ASN A 240 -18.42 7.54 -14.12
N ASP A 241 -19.72 7.26 -14.04
CA ASP A 241 -20.69 7.84 -14.97
C ASP A 241 -20.97 9.32 -14.65
N ASN A 242 -20.89 9.71 -13.37
CA ASN A 242 -21.03 11.12 -12.96
C ASN A 242 -19.81 11.99 -13.32
N ASN A 243 -18.63 11.40 -13.51
CA ASN A 243 -17.41 12.12 -13.92
C ASN A 243 -17.25 12.25 -15.45
N LYS A 244 -18.22 11.75 -16.24
CA LYS A 244 -18.26 11.86 -17.71
C LYS A 244 -19.19 12.96 -18.23
N ASN A 245 -19.86 13.71 -17.34
CA ASN A 245 -20.69 14.88 -17.66
C ASN A 245 -20.00 16.16 -17.20
#